data_AF-A0A3A8QWQ6-F1
#
_entry.id   AF-A0A3A8QWQ6-F1
#
_cell.length_a   1.000
_cell.length_b   1.000
_cell.length_c   1.000
_cell.angle_alpha   90.00
_cell.angle_beta   90.00
_cell.angle_gamma   90.00
#
_symmetry.space_group_name_H-M   'P 1'
#
loop_
_entity.id
_entity.type
_entity.pdbx_description
1 polymer ?
#
loop_
_entity_poly.entity_id
_entity_poly.type
_entity_poly.pdbx_seq_one_letter_code
_entity_poly.pdbx_strand_id
1 'polypeptide(L)' 'MPTRSPTRRSVTRTRRLKDPKGGPMVDDKGEPTRLALSARAWGEPVPKDNAGAKRLAAKGTKLLERYHAAQERAKRS' A
#
# COMPACT_ATOMS: atom_id res chain seq x y z
N MET A 1 -30.18 -39.70 13.99
CA MET A 1 -30.12 -38.36 13.36
C MET A 1 -29.19 -37.46 14.14
N PRO A 2 -27.90 -37.33 13.80
CA PRO A 2 -27.07 -36.24 14.32
C PRO A 2 -26.97 -35.12 13.27
N THR A 3 -27.66 -34.02 13.56
CA THR A 3 -27.48 -32.74 12.88
C THR A 3 -26.28 -32.01 13.47
N ARG A 4 -25.34 -31.58 12.63
CA ARG A 4 -24.75 -30.21 12.57
C ARG A 4 -23.44 -30.26 11.77
N SER A 5 -23.50 -29.74 10.55
CA SER A 5 -22.37 -29.46 9.69
C SER A 5 -21.40 -28.47 10.36
N PRO A 6 -20.07 -28.65 10.30
CA PRO A 6 -19.15 -27.61 10.69
C PRO A 6 -19.20 -26.51 9.61
N THR A 7 -19.72 -25.35 9.96
CA THR A 7 -19.56 -24.14 9.15
C THR A 7 -18.07 -23.86 8.99
N ARG A 8 -17.56 -24.07 7.78
CA ARG A 8 -16.20 -23.69 7.36
C ARG A 8 -16.07 -22.18 7.56
N ARG A 9 -15.54 -21.74 8.70
CA ARG A 9 -15.15 -20.35 8.92
C ARG A 9 -14.14 -19.99 7.84
N SER A 10 -14.58 -19.24 6.83
CA SER A 10 -13.68 -18.53 5.95
C SER A 10 -12.95 -17.51 6.81
N VAL A 11 -11.74 -17.86 7.24
CA VAL A 11 -10.77 -16.89 7.77
C VAL A 11 -10.39 -15.98 6.62
N THR A 12 -11.22 -14.96 6.37
CA THR A 12 -10.88 -13.89 5.44
C THR A 12 -9.58 -13.27 5.93
N ARG A 13 -8.61 -13.22 5.01
CA ARG A 13 -7.23 -12.82 5.22
C ARG A 13 -7.14 -11.29 5.38
N THR A 14 -7.85 -10.71 6.33
CA THR A 14 -8.00 -9.25 6.53
C THR A 14 -7.18 -8.73 7.71
N ARG A 15 -6.00 -9.31 7.97
CA ARG A 15 -5.11 -8.86 9.06
C ARG A 15 -3.82 -8.16 8.62
N ARG A 16 -3.60 -7.92 7.31
CA ARG A 16 -2.34 -7.32 6.81
C ARG A 16 -2.49 -5.92 6.22
N LEU A 17 -3.58 -5.22 6.54
CA LEU A 17 -3.76 -3.79 6.24
C LEU A 17 -4.12 -3.07 7.53
N LYS A 18 -3.40 -3.36 8.63
CA LYS A 18 -3.70 -2.82 9.96
C LYS A 18 -2.64 -1.85 10.47
N ASP A 19 -1.88 -1.21 9.59
CA ASP A 19 -1.07 -0.04 9.97
C ASP A 19 -1.09 1.00 8.84
N PRO A 20 -2.03 1.97 8.85
CA PRO A 20 -2.04 3.07 7.89
C PRO A 20 -0.88 4.06 8.13
N LYS A 21 -0.28 4.03 9.32
CA LYS A 21 1.01 4.66 9.63
C LYS A 21 2.09 3.70 9.16
N GLY A 22 2.49 3.81 7.90
CA GLY A 22 3.51 2.96 7.30
C GLY A 22 4.64 2.64 8.28
N GLY A 23 4.81 1.35 8.57
CA GLY A 23 5.88 0.86 9.42
C GLY A 23 7.25 1.22 8.87
N PRO A 24 8.33 0.99 9.63
CA PRO A 24 9.67 1.33 9.17
C PRO A 24 9.97 0.67 7.82
N MET A 25 10.64 1.40 6.93
CA MET A 25 10.99 0.91 5.59
C MET A 25 12.03 -0.20 5.64
N VAL A 26 12.73 -0.31 6.76
CA VAL A 26 13.78 -1.28 7.03
C VAL A 26 13.49 -1.94 8.38
N ASP A 27 13.74 -3.25 8.46
CA ASP A 27 13.57 -4.00 9.71
C ASP A 27 14.79 -3.87 10.63
N ASP A 28 14.72 -4.50 11.80
CA ASP A 28 15.80 -4.48 12.80
C ASP A 28 17.09 -5.18 12.30
N LYS A 29 17.03 -5.90 11.18
CA LYS A 29 18.16 -6.60 10.54
C LYS A 29 18.77 -5.80 9.38
N GLY A 30 18.21 -4.64 9.05
CA GLY A 30 18.67 -3.83 7.92
C GLY A 30 18.07 -4.24 6.56
N GLU A 31 17.11 -5.16 6.53
CA GLU A 31 16.45 -5.61 5.30
C GLU A 31 15.24 -4.74 4.97
N PRO A 32 14.99 -4.45 3.67
CA PRO A 32 13.80 -3.69 3.28
C PRO A 32 12.52 -4.45 3.63
N THR A 33 11.62 -3.77 4.34
CA THR A 33 10.35 -4.40 4.72
C THR A 33 9.51 -4.71 3.48
N ARG A 34 8.56 -5.64 3.63
CA ARG A 34 7.61 -5.98 2.56
C ARG A 34 6.89 -4.75 1.98
N LEU A 35 6.69 -3.72 2.80
CA LEU A 35 6.10 -2.45 2.39
C LEU A 35 7.06 -1.69 1.46
N ALA A 36 8.33 -1.55 1.82
CA ALA A 36 9.33 -0.92 0.96
C ALA A 36 9.50 -1.67 -0.37
N LEU A 37 9.47 -3.01 -0.36
CA LEU A 37 9.55 -3.83 -1.56
C LEU A 37 8.39 -3.62 -2.53
N SER A 38 7.22 -3.21 -2.05
CA SER A 38 6.07 -2.94 -2.92
C SER A 38 6.31 -1.81 -3.91
N ALA A 39 7.22 -0.87 -3.62
CA ALA A 39 7.61 0.20 -4.54
C ALA A 39 8.17 -0.36 -5.87
N ARG A 40 8.87 -1.50 -5.83
CA ARG A 40 9.43 -2.15 -7.04
C ARG A 40 8.35 -2.63 -8.00
N ALA A 41 7.19 -3.02 -7.48
CA ALA A 41 6.07 -3.46 -8.33
C ALA A 41 5.56 -2.33 -9.25
N TRP A 42 5.82 -1.08 -8.86
CA TRP A 42 5.47 0.12 -9.61
C TRP A 42 6.65 0.70 -10.39
N GLY A 43 7.81 0.02 -10.41
CA GLY A 43 9.03 0.51 -11.06
C GLY A 43 9.75 1.63 -10.31
N GLU A 44 9.33 1.95 -9.08
CA GLU A 44 9.99 2.95 -8.24
C GLU A 44 11.07 2.29 -7.35
N PRO A 45 12.13 3.04 -6.99
CA PRO A 45 13.19 2.51 -6.14
C PRO A 45 12.68 2.18 -4.74
N VAL A 46 13.22 1.12 -4.14
CA VAL A 46 12.90 0.72 -2.76
C VAL A 46 13.39 1.80 -1.80
N PRO A 47 12.51 2.44 -1.02
CA PRO A 47 12.94 3.37 0.01
C PRO A 47 13.68 2.59 1.11
N LYS A 48 14.90 3.02 1.44
CA LYS A 48 15.69 2.46 2.55
C LYS A 48 15.49 3.23 3.85
N ASP A 49 14.85 4.38 3.77
CA ASP A 49 14.69 5.33 4.86
C ASP A 49 13.33 6.03 4.79
N ASN A 50 12.94 6.66 5.90
CA ASN A 50 11.69 7.41 5.96
C ASN A 50 11.68 8.62 5.01
N ALA A 51 12.85 9.21 4.71
CA ALA A 51 12.94 10.30 3.74
C ALA A 51 12.68 9.81 2.31
N GLY A 52 13.22 8.66 1.91
CA GLY A 52 12.90 7.99 0.65
C GLY A 52 11.41 7.69 0.52
N ALA A 53 10.78 7.18 1.58
CA ALA A 53 9.34 6.95 1.61
C ALA A 53 8.52 8.24 1.40
N LYS A 54 8.91 9.33 2.06
CA LYS A 54 8.26 10.65 1.88
C LYS A 54 8.38 11.16 0.44
N ARG A 55 9.56 10.99 -0.19
CA ARG A 55 9.76 11.37 -1.60
C ARG A 55 8.84 10.57 -2.53
N LEU A 56 8.71 9.26 -2.29
CA LEU A 56 7.82 8.41 -3.08
C LEU A 56 6.35 8.82 -2.91
N ALA A 57 5.92 9.11 -1.67
CA ALA A 57 4.57 9.62 -1.41
C ALA A 57 4.32 10.99 -2.08
N ALA A 58 5.31 11.88 -2.08
CA ALA A 58 5.22 13.18 -2.77
C ALA A 58 5.09 13.03 -4.30
N LYS A 59 5.79 12.06 -4.90
CA LYS A 59 5.61 11.74 -6.32
C LYS A 59 4.19 11.22 -6.61
N GLY A 60 3.71 10.30 -5.79
CA GLY A 60 2.37 9.71 -5.94
C GLY A 60 1.26 10.76 -5.82
N THR A 61 1.36 11.65 -4.82
CA THR A 61 0.40 12.75 -4.63
C THR A 61 0.37 13.72 -5.81
N LYS A 62 1.54 14.13 -6.32
CA LYS A 62 1.63 14.99 -7.51
C LYS A 62 1.02 14.35 -8.76
N LEU A 63 1.17 13.03 -8.93
CA LEU A 63 0.56 12.30 -10.05
C LEU A 63 -0.97 12.29 -9.93
N LEU A 64 -1.49 12.04 -8.72
CA LEU A 64 -2.92 12.05 -8.44
C LEU A 64 -3.53 13.44 -8.65
N GLU A 65 -2.88 14.51 -8.18
CA GLU A 65 -3.31 15.89 -8.41
C GLU A 65 -3.46 16.19 -9.90
N ARG A 66 -2.47 15.82 -10.71
CA ARG A 66 -2.51 15.98 -12.18
C ARG A 66 -3.66 15.20 -12.80
N TYR A 67 -3.87 13.96 -12.37
CA TYR A 67 -4.96 13.12 -12.85
C TYR A 67 -6.33 13.74 -12.52
N HIS A 68 -6.53 14.18 -11.27
CA HIS A 68 -7.76 14.85 -10.86
C HIS A 68 -7.99 16.15 -11.64
N ALA A 69 -6.95 16.98 -11.83
CA ALA A 69 -7.05 18.19 -12.64
C ALA A 69 -7.44 17.90 -14.09
N ALA A 70 -6.89 16.84 -14.70
CA ALA A 70 -7.26 16.42 -16.05
C ALA A 70 -8.71 15.91 -16.13
N GLN A 71 -9.15 15.12 -15.14
CA GLN A 71 -10.54 14.66 -15.03
C GLN A 71 -11.53 15.81 -14.89
N GLU A 72 -11.24 16.79 -14.04
CA GLU A 72 -12.12 17.96 -13.88
C GLU A 72 -12.17 18.82 -15.13
N ARG A 73 -11.09 18.90 -15.92
CA ARG A 73 -11.11 19.56 -17.23
C ARG A 73 -11.99 18.82 -18.23
N ALA A 74 -11.86 17.50 -18.31
CA ALA A 74 -12.64 16.66 -19.22
C ALA A 74 -14.15 16.67 -18.90
N LYS A 75 -14.53 16.83 -17.63
CA LYS A 75 -15.95 16.98 -17.24
C LYS A 75 -16.55 18.35 -17.59
N ARG A 76 -15.71 19.37 -17.73
CA ARG A 76 -16.13 20.76 -18.02
C ARG A 76 -16.21 21.05 -19.52
N SER A 77 -15.58 20.22 -20.36
CA SER A 77 -15.68 20.25 -21.82
C SER A 77 -16.85 19.41 -22.30
#